data_AF-A0A4Q1AEA6-F1
#
_entry.id   AF-A0A4Q1AEA6-F1
#
_cell.length_a   1.000
_cell.length_b   1.000
_cell.length_c   1.000
_cell.angle_alpha   90.00
_cell.angle_beta   90.00
_cell.angle_gamma   90.00
#
_symmetry.space_group_name_H-M   'P 1'
#
loop_
_entity.id
_entity.type
_entity.pdbx_description
1 polymer ?
#
loop_
_entity_poly.entity_id
_entity_poly.type
_entity_poly.pdbx_seq_one_letter_code
_entity_poly.pdbx_strand_id
1 'polypeptide(L)'
;MQKLTNFKKNKGNEMAITCPNCKKGTLKKGEKMVYCSEYKPTKNGDKWTNEGSCDFRIMFDQSKIFGKNLTPADIKNIVDGGTIENGQKKLSLDLDNKDFFVKIEKEEDEDL
;
A
#
# COMPACT_ATOMS: atom_id res chain seq x y z
N MET A 1 37.00 29.10 -16.96
CA MET A 1 37.44 28.42 -15.70
C MET A 1 36.32 28.69 -14.68
N GLN A 2 35.61 27.77 -14.03
CA GLN A 2 35.72 26.33 -13.80
C GLN A 2 34.31 25.70 -13.84
N LYS A 3 34.26 24.40 -14.14
CA LYS A 3 33.10 23.50 -14.14
C LYS A 3 32.68 23.09 -12.72
N LEU A 4 31.49 22.46 -12.66
CA LEU A 4 31.06 21.30 -11.82
C LEU A 4 29.82 21.63 -10.97
N THR A 5 28.61 21.37 -11.49
CA THR A 5 27.83 20.10 -11.39
C THR A 5 27.70 19.56 -9.97
N ASN A 6 26.47 19.44 -9.47
CA ASN A 6 26.10 18.39 -8.52
C ASN A 6 24.65 17.95 -8.75
N PHE A 7 24.42 17.19 -9.83
CA PHE A 7 23.32 16.23 -9.85
C PHE A 7 23.72 15.10 -8.91
N LYS A 8 23.15 15.10 -7.70
CA LYS A 8 23.21 13.93 -6.81
C LYS A 8 22.39 12.81 -7.45
N LYS A 9 23.10 11.92 -8.15
CA LYS A 9 22.59 10.62 -8.59
C LYS A 9 22.39 9.74 -7.36
N ASN A 10 21.20 9.74 -6.79
CA ASN A 10 20.82 8.76 -5.78
C ASN A 10 20.69 7.39 -6.43
N LYS A 11 21.44 6.44 -5.88
CA LYS A 11 21.64 5.08 -6.37
C LYS A 11 20.58 4.20 -5.72
N GLY A 12 19.52 3.87 -6.46
CA GLY A 12 18.41 3.03 -6.00
C GLY A 12 17.09 3.52 -6.58
N ASN A 13 16.75 3.01 -7.76
CA ASN A 13 15.56 3.39 -8.50
C ASN A 13 14.32 2.69 -7.90
N GLU A 14 13.81 3.21 -6.79
CA GLU A 14 12.47 2.92 -6.27
C GLU A 14 11.75 4.26 -6.17
N MET A 15 10.72 4.46 -7.00
CA MET A 15 9.84 5.62 -6.89
C MET A 15 9.33 5.66 -5.44
N ALA A 16 9.82 6.62 -4.65
CA ALA A 16 9.41 6.80 -3.28
C ALA A 16 7.97 7.35 -3.28
N ILE A 17 7.00 6.46 -3.42
CA ILE A 17 5.58 6.79 -3.40
C ILE A 17 5.26 7.34 -2.01
N THR A 18 4.68 8.55 -1.96
CA THR A 18 4.27 9.16 -0.69
C THR A 18 3.07 8.41 -0.14
N CYS A 19 3.03 8.18 1.18
CA CYS A 19 1.93 7.46 1.81
C CYS A 19 0.62 8.26 1.66
N PRO A 20 -0.45 7.67 1.09
CA PRO A 20 -1.71 8.38 0.85
C PRO A 20 -2.47 8.70 2.16
N ASN A 21 -2.26 7.93 3.22
CA ASN A 21 -2.94 8.13 4.51
C ASN A 21 -2.35 9.31 5.31
N CYS A 22 -1.02 9.36 5.50
CA CYS A 22 -0.40 10.41 6.34
C CYS A 22 0.26 11.55 5.56
N LYS A 23 0.48 11.41 4.25
CA LYS A 23 1.09 12.41 3.36
C LYS A 23 2.51 12.88 3.77
N LYS A 24 3.19 12.15 4.65
CA LYS A 24 4.53 12.49 5.17
C LYS A 24 5.55 11.39 4.86
N GLY A 25 5.24 10.15 5.26
CA GLY A 25 6.11 9.00 5.03
C GLY A 25 6.07 8.48 3.60
N THR A 26 6.98 7.55 3.27
CA THR A 26 7.02 6.86 1.98
C THR A 26 6.53 5.42 2.11
N LEU A 27 6.04 4.83 1.03
CA LEU A 27 5.69 3.41 1.02
C LEU A 27 6.94 2.55 0.89
N LYS A 28 7.00 1.50 1.71
CA LYS A 28 8.05 0.48 1.72
C LYS A 28 7.46 -0.87 1.40
N LYS A 29 8.19 -1.68 0.65
CA LYS A 29 7.86 -3.08 0.41
C LYS A 29 8.43 -3.94 1.54
N GLY A 30 7.56 -4.64 2.28
CA GLY A 30 7.94 -5.73 3.18
C GLY A 30 7.80 -7.10 2.52
N GLU A 31 7.96 -8.16 3.30
CA GLU A 31 7.79 -9.52 2.82
C GLU A 31 6.31 -9.83 2.49
N LYS A 32 5.39 -9.39 3.34
CA LYS A 32 3.96 -9.76 3.28
C LYS A 32 3.03 -8.59 2.95
N MET A 33 3.56 -7.38 2.90
CA MET A 33 2.77 -6.16 2.77
C MET A 33 3.58 -5.02 2.17
N VAL A 34 2.88 -4.02 1.63
CA VAL A 34 3.40 -2.66 1.47
C VAL A 34 2.90 -1.83 2.62
N TYR A 35 3.76 -1.02 3.23
CA TYR A 35 3.44 -0.25 4.44
C TYR A 35 4.10 1.12 4.43
N CYS A 36 3.55 2.06 5.20
CA CYS A 36 4.17 3.38 5.38
C CYS A 36 5.49 3.27 6.14
N SER A 37 6.48 4.09 5.82
CA SER A 37 7.74 4.21 6.55
C SER A 37 7.56 4.53 8.04
N GLU A 38 6.44 5.16 8.38
CA GLU A 38 6.04 5.51 9.74
C GLU A 38 5.17 4.44 10.41
N TYR A 39 4.95 3.28 9.79
CA TYR A 39 4.39 2.10 10.45
C TYR A 39 5.52 1.32 11.12
N LYS A 40 5.53 1.34 12.45
CA LYS A 40 6.56 0.75 13.32
C LYS A 40 5.90 -0.27 14.25
N PRO A 41 5.58 -1.48 13.74
CA PRO A 41 5.01 -2.53 14.56
C PRO A 41 6.07 -3.04 15.55
N THR A 42 5.79 -2.86 16.83
CA THR A 42 6.60 -3.35 17.95
C THR A 42 5.83 -4.45 18.68
N LYS A 43 6.52 -5.52 19.05
CA LYS A 43 5.93 -6.60 19.84
C LYS A 43 6.27 -6.39 21.32
N ASN A 44 5.25 -6.17 22.13
CA ASN A 44 5.37 -6.00 23.58
C ASN A 44 4.71 -7.21 24.27
N GLY A 45 5.52 -8.19 24.67
CA GLY A 45 5.04 -9.48 25.15
C GLY A 45 4.31 -10.24 24.03
N ASP A 46 3.03 -10.55 24.25
CA ASP A 46 2.16 -11.24 23.28
C ASP A 46 1.35 -10.27 22.39
N LYS A 47 1.46 -8.96 22.60
CA LYS A 47 0.70 -7.95 21.87
C LYS A 47 1.56 -7.26 20.83
N TRP A 48 0.96 -7.03 19.65
CA TRP A 48 1.53 -6.14 18.65
C TRP A 48 0.92 -4.75 18.79
N THR A 49 1.78 -3.74 18.83
CA THR A 49 1.40 -2.32 18.88
C THR A 49 2.13 -1.57 17.78
N ASN A 50 1.52 -0.56 17.18
CA ASN A 50 2.24 0.36 16.30
C ASN A 50 2.74 1.55 17.13
N GLU A 51 4.05 1.71 17.26
CA GLU A 51 4.68 2.89 17.91
C GLU A 51 4.94 4.03 16.91
N GLY A 52 4.54 3.81 15.66
CA GLY A 52 4.67 4.75 14.57
C GLY A 52 3.53 5.77 14.52
N SER A 53 3.69 6.76 13.63
CA SER A 53 2.69 7.83 13.45
C SER A 53 1.68 7.53 12.33
N CYS A 54 1.79 6.39 11.66
CA CYS A 54 0.87 5.97 10.60
C CYS A 54 0.65 4.46 10.61
N ASP A 55 -0.61 4.03 10.50
CA ASP A 55 -0.99 2.61 10.48
C ASP A 55 -1.09 1.99 9.08
N PHE A 56 -0.83 2.80 8.03
CA PHE A 56 -1.07 2.41 6.65
C PHE A 56 -0.24 1.18 6.25
N ARG A 57 -0.95 0.11 5.92
CA ARG A 57 -0.41 -1.14 5.40
C ARG A 57 -1.43 -1.83 4.52
N ILE A 58 -0.98 -2.45 3.44
CA ILE A 58 -1.80 -3.29 2.56
C ILE A 58 -1.10 -4.63 2.41
N MET A 59 -1.77 -5.70 2.86
CA MET A 59 -1.27 -7.07 2.78
C MET A 59 -1.31 -7.58 1.33
N PHE A 60 -0.30 -8.33 0.92
CA PHE A 60 -0.28 -8.99 -0.39
C PHE A 60 -1.30 -10.12 -0.49
N ASP A 61 -1.54 -10.84 0.61
CA ASP A 61 -2.54 -11.91 0.62
C ASP A 61 -3.95 -11.32 0.71
N GLN A 62 -4.59 -11.21 -0.46
CA GLN A 62 -6.01 -10.90 -0.60
C GLN A 62 -6.77 -12.12 -1.15
N SER A 63 -6.13 -13.29 -1.23
CA SER A 63 -6.68 -14.48 -1.90
C SER A 63 -8.01 -14.93 -1.30
N LYS A 64 -8.15 -14.85 0.03
CA LYS A 64 -9.35 -15.29 0.75
C LYS A 64 -10.59 -14.43 0.47
N ILE A 65 -10.41 -13.14 0.22
CA ILE A 65 -11.52 -12.18 0.06
C ILE A 65 -11.68 -11.72 -1.39
N PHE A 66 -10.58 -11.39 -2.04
CA PHE A 66 -10.55 -10.88 -3.42
C PHE A 66 -10.29 -11.98 -4.45
N GLY A 67 -9.70 -13.11 -4.07
CA GLY A 67 -9.42 -14.23 -4.97
C GLY A 67 -8.08 -14.15 -5.70
N LYS A 68 -7.23 -13.15 -5.39
CA LYS A 68 -5.85 -13.07 -5.87
C LYS A 68 -4.92 -12.45 -4.83
N ASN A 69 -3.62 -12.73 -4.96
CA ASN A 69 -2.59 -11.97 -4.25
C ASN A 69 -2.28 -10.67 -5.00
N LEU A 70 -1.99 -9.61 -4.26
CA LEU A 70 -1.55 -8.33 -4.81
C LEU A 70 -0.04 -8.31 -4.97
N THR A 71 0.41 -7.76 -6.10
CA THR A 71 1.81 -7.42 -6.35
C THR A 71 2.12 -5.99 -5.88
N PRO A 72 3.40 -5.59 -5.75
CA PRO A 72 3.74 -4.19 -5.50
C PRO A 72 3.21 -3.23 -6.58
N ALA A 73 3.09 -3.70 -7.82
CA ALA A 73 2.53 -2.91 -8.92
C ALA A 73 1.02 -2.72 -8.76
N ASP A 74 0.29 -3.77 -8.36
CA ASP A 74 -1.13 -3.70 -8.00
C ASP A 74 -1.36 -2.65 -6.89
N ILE A 75 -0.57 -2.71 -5.82
CA ILE A 75 -0.69 -1.77 -4.70
C ILE A 75 -0.37 -0.33 -5.15
N LYS A 76 0.65 -0.15 -6.00
CA LYS A 76 0.93 1.15 -6.59
C LYS A 76 -0.28 1.67 -7.37
N ASN A 77 -0.88 0.84 -8.21
CA ASN A 77 -2.03 1.22 -9.04
C ASN A 77 -3.20 1.73 -8.18
N ILE A 78 -3.57 1.04 -7.11
CA ILE A 78 -4.68 1.48 -6.25
C ILE A 78 -4.32 2.72 -5.42
N VAL A 79 -3.05 2.91 -5.05
CA VAL A 79 -2.58 4.13 -4.39
C VAL A 79 -2.66 5.34 -5.32
N ASP A 80 -2.42 5.14 -6.61
CA ASP A 80 -2.57 6.16 -7.66
C ASP A 80 -4.05 6.40 -8.06
N GLY A 81 -5.02 5.77 -7.36
CA GLY A 81 -6.46 5.92 -7.60
C GLY A 81 -7.05 4.91 -8.58
N GLY A 82 -6.27 3.92 -9.02
CA GLY A 82 -6.72 2.82 -9.86
C GLY A 82 -7.59 1.81 -9.11
N THR A 83 -8.12 0.85 -9.86
CA THR A 83 -8.88 -0.29 -9.36
C THR A 83 -8.30 -1.57 -9.94
N ILE A 84 -8.44 -2.67 -9.21
CA ILE A 84 -8.04 -4.00 -9.63
C ILE A 84 -9.28 -4.87 -9.75
N GLU A 85 -9.40 -5.60 -10.84
CA GLU A 85 -10.56 -6.46 -11.10
C GLU A 85 -10.17 -7.94 -10.98
N ASN A 86 -11.09 -8.76 -10.48
CA ASN A 86 -10.97 -10.21 -10.45
C ASN A 86 -12.36 -10.86 -10.55
N GLY A 87 -12.78 -11.18 -11.77
CA GLY A 87 -14.18 -11.53 -12.05
C GLY A 87 -15.09 -10.35 -11.73
N GLN A 88 -16.19 -10.60 -11.01
CA GLN A 88 -17.15 -9.58 -10.56
C GLN A 88 -16.68 -8.75 -9.36
N LYS A 89 -15.45 -8.95 -8.89
CA LYS A 89 -14.90 -8.22 -7.74
C LYS A 89 -14.01 -7.08 -8.21
N LYS A 90 -14.15 -5.92 -7.56
CA LYS A 90 -13.28 -4.75 -7.73
C LYS A 90 -12.63 -4.40 -6.40
N LEU A 91 -11.29 -4.31 -6.39
CA LEU A 91 -10.51 -3.88 -5.23
C LEU A 91 -9.92 -2.50 -5.50
N SER A 92 -10.16 -1.58 -4.58
CA SER A 92 -9.63 -0.21 -4.63
C SER A 92 -9.19 0.25 -3.24
N LEU A 93 -8.46 1.38 -3.21
CA LEU A 93 -8.00 1.97 -1.98
C LEU A 93 -9.18 2.54 -1.17
N ASP A 94 -9.18 2.28 0.13
CA ASP A 94 -10.12 2.86 1.08
C ASP A 94 -9.36 3.33 2.31
N LEU A 95 -9.14 4.64 2.40
CA LEU A 95 -8.38 5.22 3.52
C LEU A 95 -9.19 5.29 4.82
N ASP A 96 -10.51 5.14 4.76
CA ASP A 96 -11.39 5.19 5.93
C ASP A 96 -11.45 3.82 6.62
N ASN A 97 -11.24 2.73 5.87
CA ASN A 97 -11.02 1.40 6.41
C ASN A 97 -9.62 1.26 7.06
N LYS A 98 -9.50 1.65 8.33
CA LYS A 98 -8.20 1.68 9.06
C LYS A 98 -7.58 0.31 9.32
N ASP A 99 -8.33 -0.78 9.17
CA ASP A 99 -7.82 -2.13 9.39
C ASP A 99 -7.11 -2.70 8.15
N PHE A 100 -7.68 -2.46 6.97
CA PHE A 100 -7.24 -3.09 5.72
C PHE A 100 -6.76 -2.12 4.64
N PHE A 101 -7.18 -0.85 4.72
CA PHE A 101 -6.90 0.21 3.75
C PHE A 101 -7.36 -0.07 2.31
N VAL A 102 -8.20 -1.09 2.12
CA VAL A 102 -8.75 -1.50 0.83
C VAL A 102 -10.24 -1.79 1.01
N LYS A 103 -11.02 -1.55 -0.04
CA LYS A 103 -12.40 -2.00 -0.15
C LYS A 103 -12.53 -2.98 -1.31
N ILE A 104 -13.46 -3.92 -1.16
CA ILE A 104 -13.83 -4.87 -2.21
C ILE A 104 -15.32 -4.71 -2.49
N GLU A 105 -15.62 -4.32 -3.72
CA GLU A 105 -16.97 -4.23 -4.25
C GLU A 105 -17.26 -5.49 -5.07
N LYS A 106 -18.47 -6.03 -4.95
CA LYS A 106 -18.98 -7.08 -5.83
C LYS A 106 -20.04 -6.43 -6.71
N GLU A 107 -19.93 -6.58 -8.02
CA GLU A 107 -21.08 -6.34 -8.90
C GLU A 107 -22.07 -7.46 -8.63
N GLU A 108 -23.17 -7.14 -7.95
CA GLU A 108 -24.32 -8.03 -7.85
C GLU A 108 -24.91 -8.13 -9.25
N ASP A 109 -24.99 -9.35 -9.80
CA ASP A 109 -25.79 -9.57 -11.00
C ASP A 109 -27.22 -9.15 -10.65
N GLU A 110 -27.74 -8.10 -11.29
CA GLU A 110 -29.17 -7.87 -11.33
C GLU A 110 -29.78 -9.08 -12.04
N ASP A 111 -30.22 -10.08 -11.27
CA ASP A 111 -31.04 -11.18 -11.74
C ASP A 111 -32.32 -10.59 -12.36
N LEU A 112 -32.29 -10.41 -13.69
CA LEU A 112 -33.43 -10.05 -14.57
C LEU A 112 -34.35 -11.25 -14.80
#